data_AF-A0A6V7IKC7-F1
#
_entry.id   AF-A0A6V7IKC7-F1
#
_cell.length_a   1.000
_cell.length_b   1.000
_cell.length_c   1.000
_cell.angle_alpha   90.00
_cell.angle_beta   90.00
_cell.angle_gamma   90.00
#
_symmetry.space_group_name_H-M   'P 1'
#
loop_
_entity.id
_entity.type
_entity.pdbx_description
1 polymer ?
#
loop_
_entity_poly.entity_id
_entity_poly.type
_entity_poly.pdbx_seq_one_letter_code
_entity_poly.pdbx_strand_id
1 'polypeptide(L)'
;ILHHGTTLVHWDCEGAGGSRTSLVYARIDRSCGTFVWEKPTWSPLKTTGLGTISNEFTLSVNPEESVPQGLITRYKSPQPDCASVSLEEGYLDLSTVKEITIGCSDKDREVELRGICKRYGLSGTDSCIGLMYGSNLSDNRIIFLLGPPTLS
;
A
#
# COMPACT_ATOMS: atom_id res chain seq x y z
N ILE A 1 11.63 -11.73 0.02
CA ILE A 1 10.52 -12.51 -0.57
C ILE A 1 9.22 -11.80 -0.21
N LEU A 2 8.64 -10.99 -1.10
CA LEU A 2 7.39 -10.24 -0.84
C LEU A 2 6.12 -11.09 -1.04
N HIS A 3 6.27 -12.38 -1.37
CA HIS A 3 5.13 -13.30 -1.53
C HIS A 3 4.38 -13.59 -0.23
N HIS A 4 5.10 -13.59 0.91
CA HIS A 4 4.53 -13.72 2.25
C HIS A 4 3.90 -12.43 2.78
N GLY A 5 3.95 -11.38 1.97
CA GLY A 5 3.47 -10.05 2.29
C GLY A 5 4.23 -9.34 3.39
N THR A 6 3.86 -8.08 3.58
CA THR A 6 4.37 -7.20 4.61
C THR A 6 3.30 -6.17 4.93
N THR A 7 3.31 -5.65 6.15
CA THR A 7 2.50 -4.48 6.49
C THR A 7 3.21 -3.23 5.99
N LEU A 8 2.47 -2.35 5.30
CA LEU A 8 2.93 -1.08 4.78
C LEU A 8 1.97 0.03 5.21
N VAL A 9 2.41 1.27 5.14
CA VAL A 9 1.51 2.43 5.17
C VAL A 9 1.35 2.95 3.75
N HIS A 10 0.13 2.90 3.22
CA HIS A 10 -0.19 3.58 1.97
C HIS A 10 -0.42 5.06 2.25
N TRP A 11 0.27 5.94 1.51
CA TRP A 11 0.16 7.38 1.62
C TRP A 11 -0.42 7.97 0.33
N ASP A 12 -1.61 8.54 0.45
CA ASP A 12 -2.28 9.30 -0.59
C ASP A 12 -2.05 10.79 -0.34
N CYS A 13 -1.13 11.38 -1.10
CA CYS A 13 -0.75 12.79 -0.99
C CYS A 13 -1.59 13.74 -1.86
N GLU A 14 -2.35 13.23 -2.84
CA GLU A 14 -3.08 14.03 -3.83
C GLU A 14 -4.59 14.14 -3.55
N GLY A 15 -5.08 13.48 -2.48
CA GLY A 15 -6.50 13.43 -2.15
C GLY A 15 -7.13 14.81 -1.91
N ALA A 16 -8.35 15.02 -2.44
CA ALA A 16 -9.14 16.25 -2.28
C ALA A 16 -9.51 16.62 -0.82
N GLY A 17 -9.16 15.78 0.16
CA GLY A 17 -9.33 16.00 1.60
C GLY A 17 -8.01 16.21 2.36
N GLY A 18 -6.91 16.48 1.64
CA GLY A 18 -5.57 16.49 2.19
C GLY A 18 -4.95 15.09 2.20
N SER A 19 -3.74 15.03 2.74
CA SER A 19 -2.95 13.81 2.84
C SER A 19 -3.57 12.79 3.79
N ARG A 20 -3.72 11.56 3.28
CA ARG A 20 -4.32 10.45 4.00
C ARG A 20 -3.37 9.28 4.03
N THR A 21 -3.46 8.50 5.10
CA THR A 21 -2.64 7.30 5.26
C THR A 21 -3.50 6.14 5.75
N SER A 22 -3.16 4.93 5.33
CA SER A 22 -3.77 3.71 5.87
C SER A 22 -2.76 2.59 6.01
N LEU A 23 -2.90 1.80 7.08
CA LEU A 23 -2.11 0.61 7.29
C LEU A 23 -2.70 -0.53 6.45
N VAL A 24 -1.90 -1.07 5.53
CA VAL A 24 -2.30 -2.10 4.59
C VAL A 24 -1.40 -3.33 4.71
N TYR A 25 -1.91 -4.51 4.42
CA TYR A 25 -1.11 -5.70 4.18
C TYR A 25 -0.92 -5.86 2.68
N ALA A 26 0.33 -5.84 2.23
CA ALA A 26 0.67 -5.84 0.82
C ALA A 26 1.58 -7.00 0.47
N ARG A 27 1.40 -7.59 -0.71
CA ARG A 27 2.20 -8.71 -1.19
C ARG A 27 2.31 -8.72 -2.71
N ILE A 28 3.26 -9.49 -3.20
CA ILE A 28 3.36 -9.82 -4.62
C ILE A 28 2.71 -11.19 -4.84
N ASP A 29 1.90 -11.30 -5.89
CA ASP A 29 1.28 -12.56 -6.28
C ASP A 29 2.32 -13.64 -6.66
N ARG A 30 1.91 -14.91 -6.76
CA ARG A 30 2.86 -16.01 -7.03
C ARG A 30 3.52 -15.93 -8.41
N SER A 31 2.92 -15.21 -9.37
CA SER A 31 3.50 -15.02 -10.69
C SER A 31 4.51 -13.88 -10.77
N CYS A 32 4.72 -13.13 -9.68
CA CYS A 32 5.53 -11.92 -9.64
C CYS A 32 5.04 -10.80 -10.58
N GLY A 33 3.79 -10.86 -11.03
CA GLY A 33 3.23 -9.93 -12.01
C GLY A 33 2.35 -8.85 -11.38
N THR A 34 1.80 -9.08 -10.19
CA THR A 34 0.88 -8.13 -9.55
C THR A 34 1.28 -7.86 -8.11
N PHE A 35 1.40 -6.59 -7.78
CA PHE A 35 1.47 -6.10 -6.41
C PHE A 35 0.05 -5.79 -5.92
N VAL A 36 -0.32 -6.31 -4.76
CA VAL A 36 -1.67 -6.13 -4.19
C VAL A 36 -1.59 -5.72 -2.74
N TRP A 37 -2.54 -4.91 -2.31
CA TRP A 37 -2.69 -4.51 -0.92
C TRP A 37 -4.16 -4.50 -0.52
N GLU A 38 -4.40 -4.79 0.75
CA GLU A 38 -5.72 -4.74 1.35
C GLU A 38 -5.61 -4.38 2.83
N LYS A 39 -6.67 -3.82 3.39
CA LYS A 39 -6.73 -3.50 4.81
C LYS A 39 -6.68 -4.80 5.60
N PRO A 40 -5.70 -4.97 6.50
CA PRO A 40 -5.63 -6.18 7.27
C PRO A 40 -6.82 -6.25 8.21
N THR A 41 -7.46 -7.42 8.27
CA THR A 41 -8.55 -7.71 9.22
C THR A 41 -8.10 -7.63 10.67
N TRP A 42 -6.79 -7.76 10.91
CA TRP A 42 -6.15 -7.69 12.21
C TRP A 42 -5.63 -6.30 12.59
N SER A 43 -6.02 -5.22 11.90
CA SER A 43 -5.58 -3.86 12.26
C SER A 43 -6.41 -3.28 13.41
N PRO A 44 -5.89 -3.23 14.66
CA PRO A 44 -6.59 -2.64 15.79
C PRO A 44 -6.18 -1.17 15.99
N LEU A 45 -5.31 -0.63 15.13
CA LEU A 45 -4.81 0.74 15.20
C LEU A 45 -5.86 1.70 14.65
N LYS A 46 -7.01 1.76 15.34
CA LYS A 46 -7.75 3.00 15.46
C LYS A 46 -6.82 3.97 16.18
N THR A 47 -6.33 4.98 15.45
CA THR A 47 -6.03 6.28 16.05
C THR A 47 -7.28 6.71 16.82
N THR A 48 -7.27 6.54 18.14
CA THR A 48 -8.19 7.13 19.13
C THR A 48 -9.58 7.49 18.60
N GLY A 49 -10.49 6.52 18.53
CA GLY A 49 -11.90 6.78 18.18
C GLY A 49 -12.80 5.62 18.60
N LEU A 50 -13.59 5.84 19.66
CA LEU A 50 -14.55 4.89 20.20
C LEU A 50 -15.48 4.37 19.10
N GLY A 51 -15.45 3.06 18.86
CA GLY A 51 -16.42 2.37 18.04
C GLY A 51 -16.16 0.88 18.10
N THR A 52 -17.20 0.12 18.39
CA THR A 52 -17.28 -1.33 18.62
C THR A 52 -16.28 -2.16 17.81
N ILE A 53 -15.49 -2.94 18.54
CA ILE A 53 -14.40 -3.81 18.06
C ILE A 53 -15.00 -5.19 17.81
N SER A 54 -15.12 -5.63 16.54
CA SER A 54 -15.26 -7.05 16.22
C SER A 54 -13.87 -7.61 15.88
N ASN A 55 -13.08 -7.87 16.92
CA ASN A 55 -11.78 -8.53 16.81
C ASN A 55 -12.00 -10.05 16.86
N GLU A 56 -12.05 -10.70 15.70
CA GLU A 56 -11.76 -12.14 15.62
C GLU A 56 -10.53 -12.32 14.73
N PHE A 57 -9.36 -12.00 15.29
CA PHE A 57 -8.10 -12.44 14.71
C PHE A 57 -7.96 -13.94 14.96
N THR A 58 -8.28 -14.74 13.95
CA THR A 58 -8.12 -16.19 14.04
C THR A 58 -6.76 -16.57 13.47
N LEU A 59 -5.86 -17.04 14.33
CA LEU A 59 -4.54 -17.59 13.97
C LEU A 59 -4.61 -18.79 13.01
N SER A 60 -5.80 -19.32 12.75
CA SER A 60 -6.03 -20.41 11.79
C SER A 60 -6.20 -19.95 10.35
N VAL A 61 -6.32 -18.64 10.08
CA VAL A 61 -6.50 -18.14 8.71
C VAL A 61 -5.14 -17.75 8.15
N ASN A 62 -4.68 -18.51 7.16
CA ASN A 62 -3.49 -18.19 6.40
C ASN A 62 -3.83 -17.19 5.27
N PRO A 63 -3.37 -15.93 5.32
CA PRO A 63 -3.64 -14.94 4.29
C PRO A 63 -3.01 -15.29 2.91
N GLU A 64 -2.12 -16.28 2.87
CA GLU A 64 -1.56 -16.80 1.60
C GLU A 64 -2.47 -17.81 0.90
N GLU A 65 -3.45 -18.37 1.60
CA GLU A 65 -4.41 -19.34 1.06
C GLU A 65 -5.61 -18.65 0.40
N SER A 66 -5.91 -17.41 0.79
CA SER A 66 -6.96 -16.61 0.16
C SER A 66 -6.46 -15.89 -1.09
N VAL A 67 -7.36 -15.74 -2.07
CA VAL A 67 -7.13 -14.87 -3.22
C VAL A 67 -7.51 -13.43 -2.81
N PRO A 68 -6.59 -12.45 -2.91
CA PRO A 68 -6.87 -11.07 -2.53
C PRO A 68 -7.96 -10.47 -3.40
N GLN A 69 -8.80 -9.61 -2.81
CA GLN A 69 -9.90 -8.97 -3.54
C GLN A 69 -9.40 -8.18 -4.76
N GLY A 70 -8.25 -7.51 -4.66
CA GLY A 70 -7.63 -6.82 -5.78
C GLY A 70 -7.38 -7.72 -7.00
N LEU A 71 -6.94 -8.97 -6.79
CA LEU A 71 -6.76 -9.94 -7.89
C LEU A 71 -8.10 -10.40 -8.45
N ILE A 72 -9.09 -10.65 -7.60
CA ILE A 72 -10.44 -11.04 -8.04
C ILE A 72 -11.03 -9.94 -8.93
N THR A 73 -10.92 -8.69 -8.50
CA THR A 73 -11.37 -7.52 -9.27
C THR A 73 -10.65 -7.40 -10.60
N ARG A 74 -9.31 -7.56 -10.61
CA ARG A 74 -8.51 -7.56 -11.85
C ARG A 74 -9.01 -8.59 -12.87
N TYR A 75 -9.26 -9.83 -12.45
CA TYR A 75 -9.69 -10.91 -13.36
C TYR A 75 -11.18 -10.87 -13.73
N LYS A 76 -12.02 -10.19 -12.93
CA LYS A 76 -13.44 -9.99 -13.26
C LYS A 76 -13.69 -8.76 -14.13
N SER A 77 -12.76 -7.81 -14.16
CA SER A 77 -12.91 -6.60 -14.95
C SER A 77 -12.89 -6.93 -16.45
N PRO A 78 -13.89 -6.47 -17.24
CA PRO A 78 -13.92 -6.69 -18.68
C PRO A 78 -12.84 -5.89 -19.44
N GLN A 79 -12.23 -4.91 -18.79
CA GLN A 79 -11.20 -4.06 -19.36
C GLN A 79 -9.92 -4.16 -18.52
N PRO A 80 -8.75 -4.42 -19.15
CA PRO A 80 -7.49 -4.50 -18.42
C PRO A 80 -7.06 -3.09 -18.02
N ASP A 81 -7.32 -2.72 -16.76
CA ASP A 81 -6.63 -1.59 -16.14
C ASP A 81 -5.31 -2.10 -15.54
N CYS A 82 -4.28 -1.27 -15.59
CA CYS A 82 -2.98 -1.61 -15.04
C CYS A 82 -2.93 -1.42 -13.52
N ALA A 83 -3.90 -0.74 -12.93
CA ALA A 83 -4.01 -0.62 -11.48
C ALA A 83 -5.45 -0.30 -11.04
N SER A 84 -5.81 -0.74 -9.84
CA SER A 84 -6.95 -0.19 -9.10
C SER A 84 -6.42 0.31 -7.77
N VAL A 85 -6.52 1.62 -7.53
CA VAL A 85 -5.93 2.24 -6.33
C VAL A 85 -7.02 2.88 -5.49
N SER A 86 -7.20 2.34 -4.30
CA SER A 86 -7.87 3.03 -3.19
C SER A 86 -6.92 3.13 -2.00
N LEU A 87 -7.29 3.93 -1.00
CA LEU A 87 -6.48 4.12 0.19
C LEU A 87 -6.24 2.79 0.95
N GLU A 88 -7.25 1.93 1.03
CA GLU A 88 -7.25 0.74 1.88
C GLU A 88 -7.09 -0.58 1.09
N GLU A 89 -7.38 -0.58 -0.20
CA GLU A 89 -7.28 -1.77 -1.05
C GLU A 89 -6.88 -1.42 -2.49
N GLY A 90 -6.24 -2.35 -3.17
CA GLY A 90 -5.91 -2.18 -4.58
C GLY A 90 -4.95 -3.20 -5.15
N TYR A 91 -4.64 -3.01 -6.43
CA TYR A 91 -3.64 -3.76 -7.15
C TYR A 91 -2.88 -2.88 -8.14
N LEU A 92 -1.67 -3.30 -8.47
CA LEU A 92 -0.80 -2.71 -9.48
C LEU A 92 -0.16 -3.82 -10.29
N ASP A 93 -0.31 -3.74 -11.61
CA ASP A 93 0.44 -4.54 -12.56
C ASP A 93 1.91 -4.11 -12.56
N LEU A 94 2.80 -5.03 -12.19
CA LEU A 94 4.22 -4.72 -12.11
C LEU A 94 4.85 -4.51 -13.48
N SER A 95 4.24 -5.00 -14.56
CA SER A 95 4.75 -4.72 -15.91
C SER A 95 4.55 -3.27 -16.35
N THR A 96 3.72 -2.49 -15.64
CA THR A 96 3.47 -1.07 -15.96
C THR A 96 4.20 -0.10 -15.03
N VAL A 97 4.98 -0.63 -14.08
CA VAL A 97 5.88 0.16 -13.24
C VAL A 97 7.04 0.65 -14.11
N LYS A 98 7.23 1.97 -14.11
CA LYS A 98 8.24 2.67 -14.91
C LYS A 98 9.47 3.01 -14.09
N GLU A 99 9.27 3.38 -12.82
CA GLU A 99 10.33 3.85 -11.94
C GLU A 99 9.99 3.52 -10.49
N ILE A 100 11.02 3.25 -9.69
CA ILE A 100 10.94 3.08 -8.24
C ILE A 100 11.87 4.12 -7.61
N THR A 101 11.33 4.93 -6.72
CA THR A 101 12.08 5.97 -6.00
C THR A 101 12.07 5.69 -4.50
N ILE A 102 13.13 6.09 -3.80
CA ILE A 102 13.24 6.02 -2.35
C ILE A 102 13.12 7.44 -1.80
N GLY A 103 12.29 7.60 -0.76
CA GLY A 103 12.01 8.90 -0.17
C GLY A 103 10.99 9.72 -0.95
N CYS A 104 10.92 11.00 -0.61
CA CYS A 104 10.12 11.98 -1.33
C CYS A 104 11.01 13.18 -1.68
N SER A 105 11.18 13.47 -2.96
CA SER A 105 12.07 14.53 -3.45
C SER A 105 11.46 15.94 -3.36
N ASP A 106 10.17 16.04 -3.08
CA ASP A 106 9.45 17.29 -2.91
C ASP A 106 9.56 17.77 -1.46
N LYS A 107 10.05 19.00 -1.25
CA LYS A 107 10.32 19.56 0.07
C LYS A 107 9.07 19.72 0.94
N ASP A 108 7.95 20.08 0.33
CA ASP A 108 6.70 20.27 1.09
C ASP A 108 6.17 18.91 1.55
N ARG A 109 6.32 17.89 0.70
CA ARG A 109 5.98 16.50 1.02
C ARG A 109 6.97 15.87 2.02
N GLU A 110 8.21 16.30 2.07
CA GLU A 110 9.21 15.78 3.01
C GLU A 110 8.82 16.08 4.48
N VAL A 111 8.31 17.29 4.74
CA VAL A 111 7.82 17.68 6.07
C VAL A 111 6.67 16.79 6.51
N GLU A 112 5.74 16.55 5.60
CA GLU A 112 4.61 15.68 5.82
C GLU A 112 5.02 14.21 6.04
N LEU A 113 5.89 13.69 5.17
CA LEU A 113 6.44 12.34 5.27
C LEU A 113 7.07 12.12 6.65
N ARG A 114 7.82 13.09 7.16
CA ARG A 114 8.40 13.03 8.51
C ARG A 114 7.31 12.95 9.59
N GLY A 115 6.21 13.69 9.44
CA GLY A 115 5.05 13.61 10.32
C GLY A 115 4.37 12.24 10.29
N ILE A 116 4.25 11.64 9.11
CA ILE A 116 3.72 10.28 8.91
C ILE A 116 4.65 9.25 9.55
N CYS A 117 5.95 9.30 9.28
CA CYS A 117 6.93 8.40 9.88
C CYS A 117 6.86 8.46 11.41
N LYS A 118 6.76 9.65 12.00
CA LYS A 118 6.59 9.80 13.45
C LYS A 118 5.27 9.19 13.96
N ARG A 119 4.17 9.35 13.22
CA ARG A 119 2.85 8.78 13.58
C ARG A 119 2.87 7.25 13.60
N TYR A 120 3.59 6.63 12.67
CA TYR A 120 3.66 5.17 12.52
C TYR A 120 4.92 4.54 13.14
N GLY A 121 5.77 5.32 13.82
CA GLY A 121 6.99 4.82 14.47
C GLY A 121 8.08 4.35 13.49
N LEU A 122 8.15 4.93 12.30
CA LEU A 122 9.12 4.60 11.25
C LEU A 122 10.41 5.41 11.41
N SER A 123 11.53 4.82 11.02
CA SER A 123 12.88 5.35 11.27
C SER A 123 13.21 6.63 10.51
N GLY A 124 12.59 6.88 9.35
CA GLY A 124 12.89 8.07 8.55
C GLY A 124 12.25 8.04 7.16
N THR A 125 12.64 9.00 6.34
CA THR A 125 12.16 9.16 4.95
C THR A 125 12.58 8.01 4.03
N ASP A 126 13.68 7.32 4.37
CA ASP A 126 14.22 6.19 3.61
C ASP A 126 13.30 4.96 3.65
N SER A 127 12.34 4.94 4.57
CA SER A 127 11.28 3.92 4.62
C SER A 127 10.20 4.14 3.56
N CYS A 128 10.17 5.30 2.90
CA CYS A 128 9.20 5.61 1.85
C CYS A 128 9.67 5.11 0.49
N ILE A 129 8.77 4.47 -0.25
CA ILE A 129 8.98 3.96 -1.60
C ILE A 129 7.90 4.59 -2.49
N GLY A 130 8.31 5.30 -3.53
CA GLY A 130 7.44 5.78 -4.60
C GLY A 130 7.46 4.81 -5.77
N LEU A 131 6.31 4.37 -6.24
CA LEU A 131 6.17 3.58 -7.45
C LEU A 131 5.51 4.43 -8.53
N MET A 132 6.25 4.75 -9.59
CA MET A 132 5.69 5.39 -10.77
C MET A 132 5.19 4.34 -11.75
N TYR A 133 3.95 4.46 -12.20
CA TYR A 133 3.32 3.50 -13.09
C TYR A 133 2.37 4.16 -14.09
N GLY A 134 2.01 3.42 -15.13
CA GLY A 134 0.92 3.77 -16.03
C GLY A 134 0.95 3.05 -17.36
N SER A 135 -0.16 3.11 -18.09
CA SER A 135 -0.41 2.26 -19.28
C SER A 135 0.31 2.75 -20.54
N ASN A 136 0.77 4.00 -20.57
CA ASN A 136 1.44 4.62 -21.72
C ASN A 136 2.43 5.69 -21.24
N LEU A 137 3.30 6.22 -22.11
CA LEU A 137 4.35 7.17 -21.73
C LEU A 137 3.83 8.44 -21.02
N SER A 138 2.64 8.91 -21.40
CA SER A 138 2.01 10.10 -20.81
C SER A 138 1.29 9.84 -19.48
N ASP A 139 0.84 8.61 -19.23
CA ASP A 139 0.16 8.21 -17.99
C ASP A 139 1.21 7.97 -16.89
N ASN A 140 1.46 8.96 -16.06
CA ASN A 140 2.43 8.87 -14.96
C ASN A 140 1.70 9.09 -13.64
N ARG A 141 1.34 7.99 -12.98
CA ARG A 141 0.75 7.96 -11.65
C ARG A 141 1.79 7.50 -10.64
N ILE A 142 1.68 7.95 -9.40
CA ILE A 142 2.60 7.58 -8.33
C ILE A 142 1.79 7.11 -7.13
N ILE A 143 2.20 5.98 -6.54
CA ILE A 143 1.77 5.57 -5.19
C ILE A 143 2.95 5.63 -4.24
N PHE A 144 2.70 6.08 -3.01
CA PHE A 144 3.70 6.09 -1.94
C PHE A 144 3.38 5.04 -0.89
N LEU A 145 4.38 4.23 -0.56
CA LEU A 145 4.28 3.14 0.40
C LEU A 145 5.41 3.27 1.41
N LEU A 146 5.11 3.20 2.70
CA LEU A 146 6.11 3.22 3.74
C LEU A 146 6.27 1.83 4.34
N GLY A 147 7.49 1.31 4.25
CA GLY A 147 7.87 0.00 4.78
C GLY A 147 8.17 0.01 6.28
N PRO A 148 8.10 -1.16 6.94
CA PRO A 148 8.53 -1.29 8.33
C PRO A 148 10.04 -1.02 8.45
N PRO A 149 10.52 -0.64 9.65
CA PRO A 149 11.95 -0.43 9.87
C PRO A 149 12.72 -1.71 9.56
N THR A 150 13.91 -1.56 8.99
CA THR A 150 14.83 -2.68 8.83
C THR A 150 15.24 -3.20 10.21
N LEU A 151 15.17 -4.52 10.40
CA LEU A 151 15.79 -5.15 11.56
C LEU A 151 17.30 -5.00 11.39
N SER A 152 17.96 -4.42 12.40
CA SER A 152 19.42 -4.24 12.47
C SER A 152 20.08 -5.34 13.28
#